data_AF-A0A7S4CYZ2-F1
#
_entry.id   AF-A0A7S4CYZ2-F1
#
_cell.length_a   1.000
_cell.length_b   1.000
_cell.length_c   1.000
_cell.angle_alpha   90.00
_cell.angle_beta   90.00
_cell.angle_gamma   90.00
#
_symmetry.space_group_name_H-M   'P 1'
#
loop_
_entity.id
_entity.type
_entity.pdbx_description
1 polymer ?
#
loop_
_entity_poly.entity_id
_entity_poly.type
_entity_poly.pdbx_seq_one_letter_code
_entity_poly.pdbx_strand_id
1 'polypeptide(L)'
;QLFCEGHHLRFQNYLRLQDHTSQSSNMVSEVQAFMKDIVAVDMDNTLCDVALQGFNTLTEFCQGPCQLNQAALLQCNVCHEVNIVFHMQKNNADDVGQLDFDLQSAAVVMLLSLLEGSTDNSGTDVMVKTLDFEAMHGTLNAMWKSVRDGVTEGGLVPLSDSQEETLDLTF
;
A
#
# COMPACT_ATOMS: atom_id res chain seq x y z
N GLN A 1 -4.44 -8.35 -12.83
CA GLN A 1 -5.37 -8.21 -11.70
C GLN A 1 -6.35 -9.40 -11.61
N LEU A 2 -7.32 -9.54 -12.53
CA LEU A 2 -8.41 -10.55 -12.42
C LEU A 2 -8.01 -12.02 -12.18
N PHE A 3 -6.82 -12.47 -12.60
CA PHE A 3 -6.43 -13.86 -12.44
C PHE A 3 -6.13 -14.28 -10.99
N CYS A 4 -5.88 -13.32 -10.10
CA CYS A 4 -5.65 -13.57 -8.67
C CYS A 4 -6.79 -13.07 -7.78
N GLU A 5 -7.83 -12.50 -8.39
CA GLU A 5 -9.02 -11.99 -7.70
C GLU A 5 -9.69 -13.09 -6.89
N GLY A 6 -10.10 -12.76 -5.66
CA GLY A 6 -10.67 -13.74 -4.74
C GLY A 6 -9.65 -14.70 -4.12
N HIS A 7 -8.40 -14.25 -3.94
CA HIS A 7 -7.35 -14.97 -3.22
C HIS A 7 -7.02 -16.34 -3.85
N HIS A 8 -6.88 -16.38 -5.18
CA HIS A 8 -6.66 -17.64 -5.89
C HIS A 8 -5.23 -18.19 -5.70
N LEU A 9 -4.98 -18.80 -4.53
CA LEU A 9 -3.66 -19.20 -4.03
C LEU A 9 -2.85 -20.07 -4.99
N ARG A 10 -3.50 -20.95 -5.76
CA ARG A 10 -2.81 -21.79 -6.74
C ARG A 10 -2.17 -20.94 -7.83
N PHE A 11 -2.89 -19.94 -8.33
CA PHE A 11 -2.39 -19.08 -9.40
C PHE A 11 -1.44 -18.01 -8.86
N GLN A 12 -1.68 -17.48 -7.66
CA GLN A 12 -0.73 -16.62 -6.97
C GLN A 12 0.64 -17.31 -6.83
N ASN A 13 0.68 -18.59 -6.42
CA ASN A 13 1.93 -19.35 -6.35
C ASN A 13 2.50 -19.68 -7.73
N TYR A 14 1.64 -20.00 -8.70
CA TYR A 14 2.07 -20.25 -10.07
C TYR A 14 2.76 -19.04 -10.69
N LEU A 15 2.32 -17.82 -10.40
CA LEU A 15 2.98 -16.59 -10.87
C LEU A 15 4.40 -16.42 -10.31
N ARG A 16 4.65 -16.94 -9.10
CA ARG A 16 5.99 -16.92 -8.49
C ARG A 16 6.88 -18.04 -9.02
N LEU A 17 6.33 -19.25 -9.17
CA LEU A 17 7.08 -20.44 -9.54
C LEU A 17 6.25 -21.36 -10.45
N GLN A 18 6.76 -21.59 -11.66
CA GLN A 18 6.20 -22.51 -12.64
C GLN A 18 7.03 -23.80 -12.63
N ASP A 19 6.73 -24.68 -11.69
CA ASP A 19 7.46 -25.93 -11.39
C ASP A 19 7.40 -27.01 -12.49
N HIS A 20 6.60 -26.80 -13.53
CA HIS A 20 6.40 -27.74 -14.65
C HIS A 20 6.78 -27.15 -16.01
N THR A 21 7.58 -26.08 -16.05
CA THR A 21 8.06 -25.46 -17.29
C THR A 21 9.59 -25.45 -17.35
N SER A 22 10.17 -25.51 -18.55
CA SER A 22 11.62 -25.49 -18.75
C SER A 22 12.27 -24.14 -18.42
N GLN A 23 11.46 -23.08 -18.33
CA GLN A 23 11.84 -21.76 -17.84
C GLN A 23 10.77 -21.31 -16.85
N SER A 24 11.18 -20.79 -15.70
CA SER A 24 10.30 -20.17 -14.73
C SER A 24 10.72 -18.71 -14.54
N SER A 25 9.73 -17.82 -14.56
CA SER A 25 9.90 -16.39 -14.31
C SER A 25 9.07 -16.02 -13.09
N ASN A 26 9.70 -15.40 -12.10
CA ASN A 26 9.02 -14.93 -10.90
C ASN A 26 8.33 -13.60 -11.18
N MET A 27 7.10 -13.66 -11.65
CA MET A 27 6.33 -12.47 -12.03
C MET A 27 6.09 -11.51 -10.86
N VAL A 28 6.10 -12.01 -9.62
CA VAL A 28 5.95 -11.18 -8.41
C VAL A 28 7.14 -10.24 -8.28
N SER A 29 8.35 -10.78 -8.42
CA SER A 29 9.59 -9.99 -8.36
C SER A 29 9.76 -9.09 -9.59
N GLU A 30 9.37 -9.55 -10.79
CA GLU A 30 9.45 -8.74 -12.01
C GLU A 30 8.51 -7.52 -11.96
N VAL A 31 7.27 -7.69 -11.47
CA VAL A 31 6.34 -6.55 -11.31
C VAL A 31 6.82 -5.60 -10.22
N GLN A 32 7.40 -6.11 -9.12
CA GLN A 32 8.00 -5.23 -8.11
C GLN A 32 9.19 -4.44 -8.70
N ALA A 33 10.06 -5.07 -9.49
CA ALA A 33 11.19 -4.39 -10.13
C ALA A 33 10.71 -3.30 -11.11
N PHE A 34 9.67 -3.60 -11.88
CA PHE A 34 9.01 -2.58 -12.71
C PHE A 34 8.46 -1.42 -11.88
N MET A 35 7.79 -1.70 -10.75
CA MET A 35 7.28 -0.66 -9.86
C MET A 35 8.39 0.22 -9.30
N LYS A 36 9.51 -0.38 -8.91
CA LYS A 36 10.71 0.34 -8.48
C LYS A 36 11.19 1.34 -9.54
N ASP A 37 11.25 0.92 -10.80
CA ASP A 37 11.68 1.79 -11.90
C ASP A 37 10.66 2.92 -12.18
N ILE A 38 9.37 2.64 -12.04
CA ILE A 38 8.29 3.64 -12.23
C ILE A 38 8.33 4.71 -11.13
N VAL A 39 8.44 4.33 -9.85
CA VAL A 39 8.43 5.31 -8.75
C VAL A 39 9.74 6.09 -8.62
N ALA A 40 10.83 5.61 -9.25
CA ALA A 40 12.13 6.28 -9.20
C ALA A 40 12.22 7.52 -10.11
N VAL A 41 11.27 7.73 -11.01
CA VAL A 41 11.19 8.90 -11.89
C VAL A 41 10.13 9.88 -11.41
N ASP A 42 10.23 11.14 -11.85
CA ASP A 42 9.18 12.13 -11.62
C ASP A 42 7.92 11.71 -12.38
N MET A 43 6.84 11.41 -11.64
CA MET A 43 5.63 10.82 -12.21
C MET A 43 4.65 11.92 -12.64
N ASP A 44 4.33 11.92 -13.93
CA ASP A 44 3.13 12.60 -14.42
C ASP A 44 1.87 11.81 -14.05
N ASN A 45 0.69 12.35 -14.36
CA ASN A 45 -0.57 11.66 -14.06
C ASN A 45 -0.65 10.27 -14.74
N THR A 46 -0.06 10.12 -15.93
CA THR A 46 -0.01 8.83 -16.65
C THR A 46 0.78 7.79 -15.87
N LEU A 47 1.96 8.14 -15.35
CA LEU A 47 2.78 7.25 -14.54
C LEU A 47 2.14 6.97 -13.18
N CYS A 48 1.42 7.94 -12.59
CA CYS A 48 0.63 7.69 -11.39
C CYS A 48 -0.45 6.63 -11.61
N ASP A 49 -1.18 6.66 -12.74
CA ASP A 49 -2.18 5.64 -13.08
C ASP A 49 -1.54 4.24 -13.25
N VAL A 50 -0.36 4.18 -13.90
CA VAL A 50 0.39 2.94 -14.07
C VAL A 50 0.86 2.40 -12.71
N ALA A 51 1.38 3.26 -11.85
CA ALA A 51 1.81 2.89 -10.50
C ALA A 51 0.63 2.39 -9.67
N LEU A 52 -0.52 3.07 -9.73
CA LEU A 52 -1.74 2.68 -9.02
C LEU A 52 -2.18 1.28 -9.44
N GLN A 53 -2.21 1.01 -10.75
CA GLN A 53 -2.54 -0.31 -11.27
C GLN A 53 -1.50 -1.37 -10.88
N GLY A 54 -0.23 -0.98 -10.79
CA GLY A 54 0.85 -1.83 -10.32
C GLY A 54 0.69 -2.23 -8.85
N PHE A 55 0.38 -1.28 -7.95
CA PHE A 55 0.08 -1.58 -6.55
C PHE A 55 -1.16 -2.47 -6.40
N ASN A 56 -2.23 -2.21 -7.16
CA ASN A 56 -3.40 -3.09 -7.19
C ASN A 56 -3.02 -4.51 -7.65
N THR A 57 -2.15 -4.63 -8.65
CA THR A 57 -1.70 -5.94 -9.14
C THR A 57 -0.84 -6.68 -8.11
N LEU A 58 0.07 -5.97 -7.43
CA LEU A 58 0.88 -6.54 -6.35
C LEU A 58 0.02 -6.96 -5.16
N THR A 59 -1.02 -6.19 -4.83
CA THR A 59 -2.04 -6.53 -3.82
C THR A 59 -2.67 -7.88 -4.15
N GLU A 60 -3.19 -8.08 -5.35
CA GLU A 60 -3.79 -9.36 -5.74
C GLU A 60 -2.78 -10.53 -5.70
N PHE A 61 -1.50 -10.28 -5.96
CA PHE A 61 -0.47 -11.32 -5.89
C PHE A 61 -0.21 -11.80 -4.46
N CYS A 62 -0.34 -10.92 -3.46
CA CYS A 62 0.02 -11.21 -2.08
C CYS A 62 -1.14 -11.28 -1.09
N GLN A 63 -2.36 -10.94 -1.52
CA GLN A 63 -3.55 -10.97 -0.68
C GLN A 63 -3.74 -12.34 -0.03
N GLY A 64 -4.01 -12.34 1.27
CA GLY A 64 -3.77 -13.45 2.18
C GLY A 64 -4.84 -14.55 2.16
N PRO A 65 -4.50 -15.76 2.63
CA PRO A 65 -3.17 -16.16 3.13
C PRO A 65 -2.22 -16.56 1.98
N CYS A 66 -1.19 -15.74 1.70
CA CYS A 66 -0.22 -15.97 0.61
C CYS A 66 1.23 -15.66 1.05
N GLN A 67 1.66 -16.30 2.13
CA GLN A 67 2.94 -16.07 2.83
C GLN A 67 4.17 -16.03 1.93
N LEU A 68 4.21 -16.91 0.93
CA LEU A 68 5.37 -17.02 0.06
C LEU A 68 5.50 -15.83 -0.92
N ASN A 69 4.39 -15.24 -1.38
CA ASN A 69 4.43 -14.03 -2.18
C ASN A 69 4.65 -12.79 -1.30
N GLN A 70 4.06 -12.76 -0.10
CA GLN A 70 4.29 -11.71 0.89
C GLN A 70 5.78 -11.62 1.25
N ALA A 71 6.43 -12.76 1.55
CA ALA A 71 7.86 -12.82 1.82
C ALA A 71 8.71 -12.40 0.61
N ALA A 72 8.33 -12.82 -0.61
CA ALA A 72 9.04 -12.42 -1.82
C ALA A 72 9.03 -10.90 -2.03
N LEU A 73 7.89 -10.24 -1.83
CA LEU A 73 7.78 -8.79 -1.95
C LEU A 73 8.57 -8.03 -0.88
N LEU A 74 8.58 -8.52 0.36
CA LEU A 74 9.40 -7.95 1.43
C LEU A 74 10.90 -8.09 1.15
N GLN A 75 11.33 -9.23 0.59
CA GLN A 75 12.72 -9.43 0.15
C GLN A 75 13.11 -8.51 -1.01
N CYS A 76 12.15 -8.21 -1.89
CA CYS A 76 12.31 -7.23 -2.96
C CYS A 76 12.30 -5.76 -2.47
N ASN A 77 12.12 -5.52 -1.17
CA ASN A 77 12.10 -4.21 -0.53
C ASN A 77 10.92 -3.31 -0.94
N VAL A 78 9.75 -3.88 -1.23
CA VAL A 78 8.54 -3.16 -1.67
C VAL A 78 8.15 -1.96 -0.78
N CYS A 79 8.54 -1.98 0.50
CA CYS A 79 8.32 -0.89 1.46
C CYS A 79 9.06 0.40 1.07
N HIS A 80 10.21 0.29 0.42
CA HIS A 80 10.95 1.46 -0.06
C HIS A 80 10.20 2.19 -1.16
N GLU A 81 9.63 1.46 -2.12
CA GLU A 81 8.80 2.04 -3.16
C GLU A 81 7.54 2.72 -2.58
N VAL A 82 6.95 2.15 -1.53
CA VAL A 82 5.85 2.79 -0.81
C VAL A 82 6.29 4.10 -0.17
N ASN A 83 7.44 4.16 0.50
CA ASN A 83 7.93 5.42 1.07
C ASN A 83 8.09 6.51 0.01
N ILE A 84 8.61 6.17 -1.18
CA ILE A 84 8.73 7.12 -2.29
C ILE A 84 7.36 7.71 -2.65
N VAL A 85 6.33 6.88 -2.76
CA VAL A 85 4.94 7.30 -3.01
C VAL A 85 4.40 8.23 -1.92
N PHE A 86 4.75 7.99 -0.66
CA PHE A 86 4.33 8.85 0.45
C PHE A 86 5.07 10.19 0.51
N HIS A 87 6.29 10.25 -0.03
CA HIS A 87 7.05 11.50 -0.16
C HIS A 87 6.77 12.26 -1.46
N MET A 88 6.00 11.67 -2.39
CA MET A 88 5.50 12.37 -3.57
C MET A 88 4.45 13.40 -3.13
N GLN A 89 4.94 14.56 -2.69
CA GLN A 89 4.14 15.77 -2.53
C GLN A 89 4.40 16.65 -3.74
N LYS A 90 3.44 16.69 -4.68
CA LYS A 90 3.48 17.70 -5.74
C LYS A 90 3.42 19.08 -5.07
N ASN A 91 4.41 19.93 -5.31
CA ASN A 91 4.54 21.29 -4.76
C ASN A 91 3.46 22.29 -5.25
N ASN A 92 2.31 21.81 -5.73
CA ASN A 92 1.21 22.66 -6.16
C ASN A 92 0.21 22.74 -5.01
N ALA A 93 0.38 23.76 -4.17
CA ALA A 93 -0.39 24.01 -2.96
C ALA A 93 -1.92 24.17 -3.15
N ASP A 94 -2.42 24.13 -4.38
CA ASP A 94 -3.82 24.41 -4.71
C ASP A 94 -4.60 23.20 -5.26
N ASP A 95 -3.95 22.07 -5.56
CA ASP A 95 -4.64 20.86 -6.03
C ASP A 95 -3.79 19.61 -5.71
N VAL A 96 -3.90 19.09 -4.49
CA VAL A 96 -3.47 17.71 -4.22
C VAL A 96 -4.48 16.83 -4.95
N GLY A 97 -4.13 16.44 -6.18
CA GLY A 97 -5.04 15.75 -7.08
C GLY A 97 -5.49 14.43 -6.46
N GLN A 98 -6.79 14.13 -6.59
CA GLN A 98 -7.41 12.87 -6.15
C GLN A 98 -6.58 11.63 -6.51
N LEU A 99 -5.90 11.65 -7.65
CA LEU A 99 -5.03 10.57 -8.13
C LEU A 99 -3.84 10.27 -7.21
N ASP A 100 -3.23 11.29 -6.60
CA ASP A 100 -2.09 11.07 -5.69
C ASP A 100 -2.57 10.35 -4.41
N PHE A 101 -3.77 10.71 -3.92
CA PHE A 101 -4.42 10.02 -2.80
C PHE A 101 -4.86 8.60 -3.14
N ASP A 102 -5.40 8.38 -4.35
CA ASP A 102 -5.79 7.05 -4.81
C ASP A 102 -4.57 6.12 -4.91
N LEU A 103 -3.43 6.64 -5.39
CA LEU A 103 -2.17 5.90 -5.45
C LEU A 103 -1.65 5.55 -4.05
N GLN A 104 -1.65 6.51 -3.12
CA GLN A 104 -1.25 6.29 -1.73
C GLN A 104 -2.16 5.29 -1.03
N SER A 105 -3.48 5.37 -1.28
CA SER A 105 -4.46 4.41 -0.79
C SER A 105 -4.17 2.99 -1.30
N ALA A 106 -3.90 2.84 -2.60
CA ALA A 106 -3.53 1.54 -3.19
C ALA A 106 -2.24 0.96 -2.56
N ALA A 107 -1.25 1.81 -2.28
CA ALA A 107 -0.02 1.39 -1.59
C ALA A 107 -0.31 0.90 -0.17
N VAL A 108 -1.19 1.56 0.59
CA VAL A 108 -1.59 1.12 1.95
C VAL A 108 -2.33 -0.22 1.90
N VAL A 109 -3.27 -0.39 0.96
CA VAL A 109 -4.00 -1.65 0.81
C VAL A 109 -3.04 -2.81 0.52
N MET A 110 -2.01 -2.57 -0.31
CA MET A 110 -0.95 -3.54 -0.55
C MET A 110 -0.18 -3.87 0.74
N LEU A 111 0.21 -2.86 1.54
CA LEU A 111 0.88 -3.09 2.84
C LEU A 111 0.01 -3.92 3.80
N LEU A 112 -1.30 -3.67 3.85
CA LEU A 112 -2.23 -4.47 4.65
C LEU A 112 -2.26 -5.92 4.17
N SER A 113 -2.28 -6.13 2.85
CA SER A 113 -2.25 -7.46 2.24
C SER A 113 -0.96 -8.25 2.56
N LEU A 114 0.17 -7.57 2.77
CA LEU A 114 1.41 -8.20 3.26
C LEU A 114 1.28 -8.72 4.70
N LEU A 115 0.44 -8.08 5.52
CA LEU A 115 0.25 -8.42 6.94
C LEU A 115 -0.78 -9.54 7.15
N GLU A 116 -1.69 -9.76 6.20
CA GLU A 116 -2.79 -10.74 6.34
C GLU A 116 -2.32 -12.19 6.57
N GLY A 117 -1.18 -12.57 6.00
CA GLY A 117 -0.62 -13.91 6.14
C GLY A 117 0.51 -14.02 7.17
N SER A 118 0.87 -12.91 7.81
CA SER A 118 2.01 -12.83 8.72
C SER A 118 1.74 -13.63 9.99
N THR A 119 2.42 -14.77 10.11
CA THR A 119 2.51 -15.58 11.34
C THR A 119 3.89 -15.50 11.98
N ASP A 120 4.83 -14.81 11.33
CA ASP A 120 6.23 -14.67 11.73
C ASP A 120 6.60 -13.20 11.90
N ASN A 121 7.30 -12.89 13.01
CA ASN A 121 7.70 -11.53 13.37
C ASN A 121 8.76 -10.94 12.41
N SER A 122 9.40 -11.78 11.60
CA SER A 122 10.48 -11.36 10.68
C SER A 122 9.98 -10.40 9.59
N GLY A 123 8.83 -10.67 8.98
CA GLY A 123 8.26 -9.83 7.92
C GLY A 123 7.80 -8.47 8.46
N THR A 124 7.12 -8.48 9.62
CA THR A 124 6.68 -7.26 10.29
C THR A 124 7.86 -6.40 10.76
N ASP A 125 8.96 -7.02 11.19
CA ASP A 125 10.18 -6.30 11.60
C ASP A 125 10.83 -5.56 10.43
N VAL A 126 10.83 -6.15 9.23
CA VAL A 126 11.29 -5.48 8.00
C VAL A 126 10.41 -4.26 7.69
N MET A 127 9.08 -4.41 7.74
CA MET A 127 8.16 -3.30 7.47
C MET A 127 8.35 -2.16 8.48
N VAL A 128 8.44 -2.47 9.78
CA VAL A 128 8.63 -1.47 10.84
C VAL A 128 9.97 -0.73 10.69
N LYS A 129 11.02 -1.41 10.24
CA LYS A 129 12.34 -0.79 10.06
C LYS A 129 12.47 0.05 8.79
N THR A 130 11.71 -0.29 7.75
CA THR A 130 11.84 0.37 6.44
C THR A 130 10.82 1.48 6.25
N LEU A 131 9.57 1.32 6.72
CA LEU A 131 8.50 2.28 6.44
C LEU A 131 8.69 3.61 7.19
N ASP A 132 8.45 4.72 6.51
CA ASP A 132 8.38 6.04 7.12
C ASP A 132 6.96 6.31 7.66
N PHE A 133 6.76 5.99 8.94
CA PHE A 133 5.47 6.20 9.60
C PHE A 133 5.11 7.68 9.76
N GLU A 134 6.07 8.60 9.79
CA GLU A 134 5.80 10.03 9.91
C GLU A 134 5.20 10.56 8.61
N ALA A 135 5.81 10.22 7.47
CA ALA A 135 5.30 10.57 6.14
C ALA A 135 3.91 9.96 5.91
N MET A 136 3.73 8.67 6.23
CA MET A 136 2.42 8.02 6.12
C MET A 136 1.36 8.69 6.97
N HIS A 137 1.66 8.97 8.23
CA HIS A 137 0.73 9.65 9.14
C HIS A 137 0.38 11.06 8.65
N GLY A 138 1.36 11.83 8.15
CA GLY A 138 1.12 13.16 7.58
C GLY A 138 0.15 13.13 6.40
N THR A 139 0.41 12.22 5.45
CA THR A 139 -0.40 12.03 4.24
C THR A 139 -1.80 11.50 4.55
N LEU A 140 -1.94 10.48 5.40
CA LEU A 140 -3.23 9.94 5.83
C LEU A 140 -4.09 11.00 6.53
N ASN A 141 -3.47 11.84 7.36
CA ASN A 141 -4.18 12.96 7.99
C ASN A 141 -4.61 14.04 6.97
N ALA A 142 -3.78 14.32 5.96
CA ALA A 142 -4.14 15.25 4.90
C ALA A 142 -5.33 14.73 4.08
N MET A 143 -5.32 13.45 3.71
CA MET A 143 -6.45 12.76 3.07
C MET A 143 -7.72 12.86 3.91
N TRP A 144 -7.63 12.51 5.20
CA TRP A 144 -8.79 12.53 6.07
C TRP A 144 -9.37 13.93 6.26
N LYS A 145 -8.51 14.95 6.40
CA LYS A 145 -8.95 16.36 6.44
C LYS A 145 -9.63 16.77 5.14
N SER A 146 -9.07 16.42 3.98
CA SER A 146 -9.69 16.70 2.67
C SER A 146 -11.08 16.09 2.56
N VAL A 147 -11.23 14.81 2.94
CA VAL A 147 -12.53 14.12 2.96
C VAL A 147 -13.50 14.78 3.93
N ARG A 148 -13.07 15.07 5.16
CA ARG A 148 -13.92 15.71 6.18
C ARG A 148 -14.37 17.11 5.78
N ASP A 149 -13.46 17.90 5.23
CA ASP A 149 -13.72 19.30 4.89
C ASP A 149 -14.56 19.37 3.58
N GLY A 150 -14.43 18.39 2.68
CA GLY A 150 -15.31 18.17 1.51
C GLY A 150 -16.72 17.64 1.84
N VAL A 151 -16.96 17.13 3.06
CA VAL A 151 -18.30 16.68 3.52
C VAL A 151 -19.18 17.85 4.02
N THR A 152 -18.70 19.11 3.94
CA THR A 152 -19.48 20.28 4.37
C THR A 152 -20.62 20.72 3.42
N GLU A 153 -20.79 20.12 2.24
CA GLU A 153 -21.99 20.36 1.41
C GLU A 153 -23.15 19.38 1.68
N GLY A 154 -23.00 18.41 2.59
CA GLY A 154 -23.96 17.33 2.76
C GLY A 154 -24.07 16.75 4.17
N GLY A 155 -24.25 17.62 5.17
CA GLY A 155 -24.85 17.30 6.47
C GLY A 155 -24.47 15.98 7.14
N LEU A 156 -23.39 15.99 7.92
CA LEU A 156 -23.25 15.18 9.14
C LEU A 156 -22.43 16.00 10.15
N VAL A 157 -23.01 16.21 11.33
CA VAL A 157 -22.44 16.99 12.44
C VAL A 157 -21.10 16.36 12.86
N PRO A 158 -20.02 17.14 13.05
CA PRO A 158 -18.78 16.60 13.59
C PRO A 158 -19.03 16.08 15.00
N LEU A 159 -18.58 14.85 15.27
CA LEU A 159 -18.42 14.34 16.64
C LEU A 159 -17.57 15.35 17.39
N SER A 160 -18.18 16.01 18.39
CA SER A 160 -17.49 16.94 19.25
C SER A 160 -16.36 16.22 19.98
N ASP A 161 -15.19 16.86 20.02
CA ASP A 161 -14.12 16.55 20.95
C ASP A 161 -14.66 16.64 22.38
N SER A 162 -15.13 15.51 22.90
CA SER A 162 -15.48 15.34 24.29
C SER A 162 -15.41 13.86 24.61
N GLN A 163 -14.23 13.38 24.96
CA GLN A 163 -13.90 12.92 26.33
C GLN A 163 -12.51 12.28 26.32
N GLU A 164 -11.48 13.06 26.64
CA GLU A 164 -10.34 12.53 27.39
C GLU A 164 -10.88 12.12 28.77
N GLU A 165 -11.36 10.89 28.89
CA GLU A 165 -11.59 10.29 30.21
C GLU A 165 -10.23 9.95 30.81
N THR A 166 -9.85 10.78 31.76
CA THR A 166 -8.77 10.55 32.71
C THR A 166 -9.08 9.26 33.46
N LEU A 167 -8.32 8.20 33.20
CA LEU A 167 -8.35 6.98 34.00
C LEU A 167 -7.73 7.27 35.37
N ASP A 168 -8.56 7.71 36.32
CA ASP A 168 -8.22 7.74 37.74
C ASP A 168 -8.20 6.29 38.26
N LEU A 169 -6.99 5.72 38.32
CA LEU A 169 -6.74 4.43 38.97
C LEU A 169 -6.76 4.63 40.50
N THR A 170 -7.94 4.42 41.10
CA THR A 170 -8.03 4.04 42.51
C THR A 170 -8.99 2.87 42.68
N PHE A 171 -8.43 1.68 42.83
CA PHE A 171 -8.84 0.63 43.78
C PHE A 171 -7.65 -0.28 44.06
#